data_AF-A0A1V5QMN8-F1
#
_entry.id   AF-A0A1V5QMN8-F1
#
_cell.length_a   1.000
_cell.length_b   1.000
_cell.length_c   1.000
_cell.angle_alpha   90.00
_cell.angle_beta   90.00
_cell.angle_gamma   90.00
#
_symmetry.space_group_name_H-M   'P 1'
#
loop_
_entity.id
_entity.type
_entity.pdbx_description
1 polymer ?
#
loop_
_entity_poly.entity_id
_entity_poly.type
_entity_poly.pdbx_seq_one_letter_code
_entity_poly.pdbx_strand_id
1 'polypeptide(L)'
;MRLFSPAFVFSFVEIVDFLNRLLNEQREIEMATDCCNSEDKLIFACSGAADVGAIADRAARKLSKDGDGKMFCLAGVGGRVPPIMERTAEASDILAIDGCSAACVRNCLEQAGFKKFKHLLVEQEGFRKGHAPASDEAIAKIAAKGRELLAS
;
A
#
# COMPACT_ATOMS: atom_id res chain seq x y z
N MET A 1 4.67 -10.73 -65.10
CA MET A 1 5.64 -9.95 -64.30
C MET A 1 5.08 -9.87 -62.89
N ARG A 2 5.80 -10.46 -61.93
CA ARG A 2 5.39 -10.67 -60.53
C ARG A 2 5.04 -9.34 -59.86
N LEU A 3 4.01 -9.33 -59.00
CA LEU A 3 3.93 -8.52 -57.77
C LEU A 3 2.56 -8.78 -57.11
N PHE A 4 2.53 -9.64 -56.09
CA PHE A 4 1.74 -9.49 -54.85
C PHE A 4 2.17 -10.67 -53.96
N SER A 5 3.09 -10.38 -53.03
CA SER A 5 3.49 -11.30 -51.95
C SER A 5 2.43 -11.24 -50.85
N PRO A 6 1.99 -12.37 -50.25
CA PRO A 6 1.06 -12.35 -49.14
C PRO A 6 1.85 -12.02 -47.88
N ALA A 7 1.67 -10.83 -47.33
CA ALA A 7 2.24 -10.47 -46.04
C ALA A 7 1.11 -10.15 -45.06
N PHE A 8 1.02 -11.00 -44.04
CA PHE A 8 0.28 -10.83 -42.78
C PHE A 8 -1.24 -10.94 -42.81
N VAL A 9 -1.73 -12.18 -42.82
CA VAL A 9 -2.99 -12.55 -42.17
C VAL A 9 -2.63 -12.95 -40.73
N PHE A 10 -2.52 -11.98 -39.82
CA PHE A 10 -2.41 -12.30 -38.39
C PHE A 10 -3.77 -12.86 -37.93
N SER A 11 -3.75 -13.98 -37.21
CA SER A 11 -4.96 -14.49 -36.58
C SER A 11 -5.46 -13.48 -35.54
N PHE A 12 -6.78 -13.38 -35.33
CA PHE A 12 -7.37 -12.53 -34.29
C PHE A 12 -6.70 -12.73 -32.92
N VAL A 13 -6.25 -13.96 -32.64
CA VAL A 13 -5.52 -14.32 -31.41
C VAL A 13 -4.15 -13.62 -31.32
N GLU A 14 -3.39 -13.57 -32.42
CA GLU A 14 -2.04 -12.96 -32.42
C GLU A 14 -2.11 -11.44 -32.26
N ILE A 15 -3.18 -10.81 -32.77
CA ILE A 15 -3.43 -9.38 -32.58
C ILE A 15 -3.74 -9.08 -31.12
N VAL A 16 -4.58 -9.91 -30.47
CA VAL A 16 -4.91 -9.74 -29.05
C VAL A 16 -3.68 -9.97 -28.17
N ASP A 17 -2.86 -10.98 -28.45
CA ASP A 17 -1.63 -11.24 -27.70
C ASP A 17 -0.59 -10.12 -27.88
N PHE A 18 -0.48 -9.57 -29.09
CA PHE A 18 0.38 -8.42 -29.36
C PHE A 18 -0.10 -7.15 -28.66
N LEU A 19 -1.41 -6.87 -28.67
CA LEU A 19 -1.99 -5.75 -27.93
C LEU A 19 -1.84 -5.92 -26.43
N ASN A 20 -2.04 -7.13 -25.89
CA ASN A 20 -1.82 -7.43 -24.47
C ASN A 20 -0.35 -7.24 -24.07
N ARG A 21 0.58 -7.63 -24.95
CA ARG A 21 2.02 -7.43 -24.73
C ARG A 21 2.39 -5.95 -24.73
N LEU A 22 1.85 -5.16 -25.68
CA LEU A 22 2.06 -3.71 -25.72
C LEU A 22 1.44 -3.02 -24.50
N LEU A 23 0.24 -3.42 -24.07
CA LEU A 23 -0.39 -2.89 -22.86
C LEU A 23 0.43 -3.21 -21.60
N ASN A 24 1.02 -4.41 -21.51
CA ASN A 24 1.91 -4.77 -20.41
C ASN A 24 3.26 -4.03 -20.45
N GLU A 25 3.87 -3.87 -21.64
CA GLU A 25 5.10 -3.09 -21.81
C GLU A 25 4.88 -1.61 -21.48
N GLN A 26 3.74 -1.01 -21.84
CA GLN A 26 3.39 0.36 -21.43
C GLN A 26 3.23 0.49 -19.91
N ARG A 27 2.65 -0.53 -19.25
CA ARG A 27 2.49 -0.58 -17.79
C ARG A 27 3.83 -0.67 -17.05
N GLU A 28 4.79 -1.40 -17.62
CA GLU A 28 6.15 -1.50 -17.06
C GLU A 28 6.94 -0.21 -17.25
N ILE A 29 6.75 0.49 -18.37
CA ILE A 29 7.43 1.77 -18.66
C ILE A 29 6.89 2.91 -17.78
N GLU A 30 5.59 3.01 -17.53
CA GLU A 30 5.03 3.99 -16.58
C GLU A 30 5.58 3.78 -15.15
N MET A 31 5.71 2.52 -14.73
CA MET A 31 6.19 2.13 -13.40
C MET A 31 7.67 2.43 -13.17
N ALA A 32 8.49 2.52 -14.23
CA ALA A 32 9.93 2.74 -14.16
C ALA A 32 10.36 4.22 -14.09
N THR A 33 9.45 5.18 -14.24
CA THR A 33 9.81 6.60 -14.45
C THR A 33 9.65 7.56 -13.28
N ASP A 34 9.31 7.10 -12.08
CA ASP A 34 9.31 7.99 -10.92
C ASP A 34 9.95 7.34 -9.68
N CYS A 35 11.12 7.87 -9.32
CA CYS A 35 11.80 7.57 -8.06
C CYS A 35 10.99 8.04 -6.82
N CYS A 36 9.83 8.66 -7.04
CA CYS A 36 8.91 9.18 -6.03
C CYS A 36 7.49 8.56 -6.08
N ASN A 37 7.29 7.45 -6.80
CA ASN A 37 5.99 6.77 -6.90
C ASN A 37 5.43 6.39 -5.52
N SER A 38 4.45 7.15 -5.02
CA SER A 38 3.76 6.81 -3.77
C SER A 38 2.93 5.53 -3.89
N GLU A 39 2.65 5.06 -5.10
CA GLU A 39 1.95 3.80 -5.36
C GLU A 39 2.73 2.56 -4.87
N ASP A 40 4.04 2.69 -4.71
CA ASP A 40 4.91 1.63 -4.20
C ASP A 40 5.14 1.70 -2.69
N LYS A 41 4.61 2.73 -2.00
CA LYS A 41 4.63 2.81 -0.53
C LYS A 41 3.35 2.19 0.01
N LEU A 42 3.46 1.21 0.91
CA LEU A 42 2.30 0.57 1.51
C LEU A 42 2.08 1.03 2.94
N ILE A 43 0.83 1.35 3.27
CA ILE A 43 0.40 1.80 4.60
C ILE A 43 -0.53 0.74 5.19
N PHE A 44 -0.14 0.15 6.31
CA PHE A 44 -0.96 -0.78 7.06
C PHE A 44 -1.42 -0.12 8.34
N ALA A 45 -2.70 -0.30 8.70
CA ALA A 45 -3.25 0.28 9.92
C ALA A 45 -3.97 -0.76 10.77
N CYS A 46 -3.94 -0.52 12.08
CA CYS A 46 -4.74 -1.24 13.06
C CYS A 46 -6.19 -0.75 12.97
N SER A 47 -7.03 -1.46 12.23
CA SER A 47 -8.48 -1.17 12.10
C SER A 47 -9.34 -1.96 13.12
N GLY A 48 -8.79 -2.22 14.32
CA GLY A 48 -9.45 -2.99 15.37
C GLY A 48 -10.51 -2.19 16.16
N ALA A 49 -11.14 -2.84 17.14
CA ALA A 49 -12.27 -2.29 17.89
C ALA A 49 -11.96 -1.09 18.83
N ALA A 50 -10.68 -0.77 19.03
CA ALA A 50 -10.29 0.34 19.90
C ALA A 50 -10.52 1.70 19.23
N ASP A 51 -10.81 2.72 20.03
CA ASP A 51 -10.88 4.12 19.61
C ASP A 51 -9.60 4.61 18.92
N VAL A 52 -8.43 4.27 19.48
CA VAL A 52 -7.11 4.50 18.87
C VAL A 52 -6.89 3.70 17.59
N GLY A 53 -7.59 2.57 17.41
CA GLY A 53 -7.64 1.83 16.14
C GLY A 53 -8.44 2.59 15.08
N ALA A 54 -9.57 3.20 15.47
CA ALA A 54 -10.31 4.08 14.56
C ALA A 54 -9.49 5.31 14.15
N ILE A 55 -8.67 5.87 15.04
CA ILE A 55 -7.71 6.94 14.69
C ILE A 55 -6.69 6.43 13.66
N ALA A 56 -6.04 5.28 13.92
CA ALA A 56 -5.04 4.69 13.04
C ALA A 56 -5.60 4.40 11.63
N ASP A 57 -6.75 3.73 11.54
CA ASP A 57 -7.44 3.42 10.29
C ASP A 57 -7.76 4.68 9.47
N ARG A 58 -8.38 5.68 10.12
CA ARG A 58 -8.77 6.92 9.44
C ARG A 58 -7.57 7.76 9.02
N ALA A 59 -6.49 7.75 9.79
CA ALA A 59 -5.24 8.41 9.42
C ALA A 59 -4.60 7.74 8.19
N ALA A 60 -4.57 6.41 8.12
CA ALA A 60 -4.08 5.70 6.93
C ALA A 60 -4.94 5.96 5.68
N ARG A 61 -6.27 5.99 5.83
CA ARG A 61 -7.17 6.37 4.73
C ARG A 61 -6.91 7.79 4.25
N LYS A 62 -6.66 8.72 5.18
CA LYS A 62 -6.32 10.10 4.84
C LYS A 62 -5.00 10.16 4.07
N LEU A 63 -3.94 9.56 4.58
CA LEU A 63 -2.64 9.47 3.87
C LEU A 63 -2.81 8.90 2.46
N SER A 64 -3.62 7.84 2.33
CA SER A 64 -3.86 7.23 1.03
C SER A 64 -4.66 8.11 0.08
N LYS A 65 -5.66 8.83 0.59
CA LYS A 65 -6.41 9.83 -0.19
C LYS A 65 -5.54 11.02 -0.60
N ASP A 66 -4.61 11.42 0.26
CA ASP A 66 -3.70 12.55 0.02
C ASP A 66 -2.53 12.17 -0.91
N GLY A 67 -2.41 10.89 -1.30
CA GLY A 67 -1.38 10.41 -2.23
C GLY A 67 -0.02 10.15 -1.58
N ASP A 68 0.06 10.06 -0.25
CA ASP A 68 1.32 9.82 0.48
C ASP A 68 1.78 8.35 0.38
N GLY A 69 0.86 7.42 0.09
CA GLY A 69 1.09 5.99 -0.05
C GLY A 69 -0.23 5.24 -0.28
N LYS A 70 -0.20 3.93 -0.51
CA LYS A 70 -1.42 3.13 -0.67
C LYS A 70 -1.77 2.40 0.61
N MET A 71 -2.97 2.64 1.15
CA MET A 71 -3.48 1.82 2.25
C MET A 71 -3.67 0.37 1.76
N PHE A 72 -3.13 -0.59 2.49
CA PHE A 72 -3.11 -2.00 2.09
C PHE A 72 -3.65 -2.94 3.17
N CYS A 73 -4.03 -4.15 2.76
CA CYS A 73 -4.86 -5.05 3.55
C CYS A 73 -4.04 -5.82 4.59
N LEU A 74 -4.04 -5.32 5.84
CA LEU A 74 -3.41 -6.01 6.97
C LEU A 74 -4.03 -7.40 7.23
N ALA A 75 -5.35 -7.53 7.10
CA ALA A 75 -6.03 -8.82 7.30
C ALA A 75 -5.51 -9.89 6.32
N GLY A 76 -5.19 -9.49 5.09
CA GLY A 76 -4.58 -10.38 4.10
C GLY A 76 -3.15 -10.79 4.44
N VAL A 77 -2.35 -9.88 5.01
CA VAL A 77 -1.03 -10.23 5.57
C VAL A 77 -1.21 -11.22 6.71
N GLY A 78 -2.12 -10.96 7.65
CA GLY A 78 -2.44 -11.86 8.76
C GLY A 78 -2.91 -13.25 8.30
N GLY A 79 -3.70 -13.31 7.22
CA GLY A 79 -4.17 -14.54 6.59
C GLY A 79 -3.19 -15.20 5.61
N ARG A 80 -1.99 -14.61 5.42
CA ARG A 80 -0.97 -15.09 4.45
C ARG A 80 -1.52 -15.25 3.03
N VAL A 81 -2.39 -14.33 2.61
CA VAL A 81 -3.00 -14.34 1.27
C VAL A 81 -1.93 -14.09 0.21
N PRO A 82 -1.63 -15.02 -0.72
CA PRO A 82 -0.41 -14.95 -1.55
C PRO A 82 -0.26 -13.65 -2.36
N PRO A 83 -1.28 -13.14 -3.08
CA PRO A 83 -1.15 -11.88 -3.82
C PRO A 83 -0.86 -10.66 -2.92
N ILE A 84 -1.32 -10.70 -1.67
CA ILE A 84 -1.07 -9.62 -0.70
C ILE A 84 0.35 -9.73 -0.15
N MET A 85 0.85 -10.95 0.08
CA MET A 85 2.22 -11.19 0.51
C MET A 85 3.22 -10.77 -0.58
N GLU A 86 2.97 -11.15 -1.83
CA GLU A 86 3.77 -10.77 -3.00
C GLU A 86 3.84 -9.24 -3.14
N ARG A 87 2.68 -8.57 -3.18
CA ARG A 87 2.67 -7.10 -3.29
C ARG A 87 3.31 -6.40 -2.09
N THR A 88 3.21 -6.98 -0.89
CA THR A 88 3.88 -6.42 0.30
C THR A 88 5.39 -6.56 0.21
N ALA A 89 5.90 -7.63 -0.39
CA ALA A 89 7.34 -7.83 -0.58
C ALA A 89 7.94 -6.89 -1.64
N GLU A 90 7.14 -6.46 -2.61
CA GLU A 90 7.52 -5.50 -3.65
C GLU A 90 7.46 -4.04 -3.20
N ALA A 91 6.92 -3.76 -2.01
CA ALA A 91 6.78 -2.40 -1.52
C ALA A 91 8.16 -1.72 -1.38
N SER A 92 8.29 -0.51 -1.95
CA SER A 92 9.47 0.33 -1.81
C SER A 92 9.67 0.81 -0.37
N ASP A 93 8.56 1.03 0.35
CA ASP A 93 8.54 1.40 1.76
C ASP A 93 7.24 0.92 2.41
N ILE A 94 7.28 0.68 3.72
CA ILE A 94 6.14 0.21 4.49
C ILE A 94 5.98 1.07 5.74
N LEU A 95 4.79 1.63 5.93
CA LEU A 95 4.38 2.28 7.17
C LEU A 95 3.36 1.40 7.90
N ALA A 96 3.70 0.99 9.12
CA ALA A 96 2.83 0.31 10.06
C ALA A 96 2.28 1.31 11.08
N ILE A 97 0.96 1.52 11.10
CA ILE A 97 0.27 2.41 12.04
C ILE A 97 -0.52 1.57 13.04
N ASP A 98 -0.02 1.44 14.26
CA ASP A 98 -0.69 0.73 15.34
C ASP A 98 -1.41 1.68 16.29
N GLY A 99 -2.61 1.29 16.70
CA GLY A 99 -3.43 2.08 17.63
C GLY A 99 -2.95 2.00 19.07
N CYS A 100 -2.51 0.83 19.52
CA CYS A 100 -2.12 0.59 20.93
C CYS A 100 -0.95 -0.38 21.05
N SER A 101 -0.41 -0.50 22.26
CA SER A 101 0.75 -1.35 22.60
C SER A 101 0.64 -2.83 22.24
N ALA A 102 -0.57 -3.32 21.90
CA ALA A 102 -0.75 -4.64 21.32
C ALA A 102 -0.03 -4.81 19.96
N ALA A 103 0.27 -3.71 19.27
CA ALA A 103 1.10 -3.66 18.06
C ALA A 103 0.68 -4.70 17.00
N CYS A 104 -0.63 -4.77 16.70
CA CYS A 104 -1.20 -5.78 15.80
C CYS A 104 -0.58 -5.73 14.40
N VAL A 105 -0.38 -4.53 13.85
CA VAL A 105 0.18 -4.36 12.50
C VAL A 105 1.62 -4.85 12.48
N ARG A 106 2.43 -4.35 13.42
CA ARG A 106 3.82 -4.75 13.60
C ARG A 106 3.94 -6.27 13.73
N ASN A 107 3.17 -6.88 14.62
CA ASN A 107 3.20 -8.32 14.88
C ASN A 107 2.82 -9.14 13.63
N CYS A 108 1.79 -8.71 12.89
CA CYS A 108 1.40 -9.37 11.65
C CYS A 108 2.51 -9.30 10.59
N LEU A 109 3.15 -8.15 10.40
CA LEU A 109 4.26 -7.95 9.47
C LEU A 109 5.50 -8.77 9.85
N GLU A 110 5.91 -8.72 11.11
CA GLU A 110 7.08 -9.45 11.60
C GLU A 110 6.88 -10.97 11.46
N GLN A 111 5.70 -11.49 11.82
CA GLN A 111 5.39 -12.92 11.65
C GLN A 111 5.25 -13.33 10.17
N ALA A 112 4.96 -12.37 9.28
CA ALA A 112 4.95 -12.58 7.83
C ALA A 112 6.35 -12.53 7.21
N GLY A 113 7.39 -12.22 8.01
CA GLY A 113 8.77 -12.13 7.56
C GLY A 113 9.19 -10.72 7.12
N PHE A 114 8.30 -9.74 7.16
CA PHE A 114 8.61 -8.34 6.86
C PHE A 114 9.26 -7.69 8.08
N LYS A 115 10.53 -7.29 7.95
CA LYS A 115 11.31 -6.67 9.05
C LYS A 115 11.69 -5.21 8.81
N LYS A 116 11.49 -4.72 7.58
CA LYS A 116 11.82 -3.36 7.18
C LYS A 116 10.52 -2.60 7.00
N PHE A 117 10.14 -1.85 8.03
CA PHE A 117 8.99 -0.96 8.01
C PHE A 117 9.19 0.14 9.04
N LYS A 118 8.58 1.29 8.80
CA LYS A 118 8.45 2.38 9.75
C LYS A 118 7.24 2.09 10.62
N HIS A 119 7.33 2.40 11.91
CA HIS A 119 6.28 2.08 12.86
C HIS A 119 5.83 3.34 13.59
N LEU A 120 4.53 3.62 13.52
CA LEU A 120 3.87 4.71 14.20
C LEU A 120 2.87 4.12 15.21
N LEU A 121 3.07 4.40 16.49
CA LEU A 121 2.17 3.99 17.55
C LEU A 121 1.36 5.18 18.05
N VAL A 122 0.04 5.17 17.82
CA VAL A 122 -0.88 6.27 18.17
C VAL A 122 -0.85 6.59 19.67
N GLU A 123 -0.67 5.60 20.54
CA GLU A 123 -0.51 5.82 21.98
C GLU A 123 0.73 6.64 22.36
N GLN A 124 1.80 6.56 21.57
CA GLN A 124 3.02 7.36 21.80
C GLN A 124 2.82 8.82 21.38
N GLU A 125 1.80 9.11 20.57
CA GLU A 125 1.43 10.46 20.15
C GLU A 125 0.43 11.13 21.11
N GLY A 126 0.18 10.52 22.28
CA GLY A 126 -0.64 11.08 23.37
C GLY A 126 -2.10 10.63 23.38
N PHE A 127 -2.50 9.70 22.52
CA PHE A 127 -3.87 9.18 22.47
C PHE A 127 -3.99 7.86 23.20
N ARG A 128 -4.64 7.86 24.37
CA ARG A 128 -4.79 6.66 25.18
C ARG A 128 -6.02 5.85 24.76
N LYS A 129 -5.86 4.54 24.62
CA LYS A 129 -6.97 3.60 24.38
C LYS A 129 -8.11 3.79 25.40
N GLY A 130 -9.34 3.87 24.90
CA GLY A 130 -10.58 4.09 25.64
C GLY A 130 -10.85 5.55 26.05
N HIS A 131 -9.98 6.49 25.67
CA HIS A 131 -10.05 7.90 26.08
C HIS A 131 -9.80 8.88 24.91
N ALA A 132 -9.71 8.38 23.68
CA ALA A 132 -9.32 9.14 22.50
C ALA A 132 -10.34 8.92 21.37
N PRO A 133 -11.44 9.70 21.33
CA PRO A 133 -12.36 9.63 20.20
C PRO A 133 -11.63 9.98 18.91
N ALA A 134 -12.01 9.33 17.81
CA ALA A 134 -11.42 9.56 16.49
C ALA A 134 -11.91 10.89 15.88
N SER A 135 -11.49 12.00 16.49
CA SER A 135 -11.73 13.37 16.03
C SER A 135 -10.87 13.70 14.81
N ASP A 136 -11.32 14.68 14.03
CA ASP A 136 -10.58 15.14 12.84
C ASP A 136 -9.19 15.67 13.20
N GLU A 137 -9.04 16.30 14.36
CA GLU A 137 -7.74 16.76 14.88
C GLU A 137 -6.80 15.59 15.17
N ALA A 138 -7.29 14.54 15.84
CA ALA A 138 -6.49 13.36 16.13
C ALA A 138 -6.05 12.65 14.84
N ILE A 139 -6.98 12.50 13.90
CA ILE A 139 -6.71 11.90 12.59
C ILE A 139 -5.69 12.73 11.81
N ALA A 140 -5.83 14.06 11.79
CA ALA A 140 -4.90 14.96 11.10
C ALA A 140 -3.50 14.91 11.72
N LYS A 141 -3.38 14.88 13.05
CA LYS A 141 -2.11 14.75 13.76
C LYS A 141 -1.39 13.44 13.39
N ILE A 142 -2.08 12.31 13.45
CA ILE A 142 -1.49 11.01 13.12
C ILE A 142 -1.15 10.91 11.64
N ALA A 143 -1.99 11.44 10.75
CA ALA A 143 -1.68 11.49 9.32
C ALA A 143 -0.43 12.34 9.05
N ALA A 144 -0.31 13.53 9.65
CA ALA A 144 0.89 14.35 9.52
C ALA A 144 2.15 13.59 9.98
N LYS A 145 2.07 12.88 11.11
CA LYS A 145 3.19 12.08 11.60
C LYS A 145 3.55 10.92 10.68
N GLY A 146 2.55 10.24 10.12
CA GLY A 146 2.75 9.20 9.12
C GLY A 146 3.42 9.72 7.85
N ARG A 147 3.06 10.93 7.39
CA ARG A 147 3.69 11.58 6.24
C ARG A 147 5.16 11.89 6.49
N GLU A 148 5.50 12.44 7.66
CA GLU A 148 6.89 12.67 8.05
C GLU A 148 7.72 11.38 7.97
N LEU A 149 7.16 10.27 8.49
CA LEU A 149 7.82 8.97 8.41
C LEU A 149 7.99 8.51 6.96
N LEU A 150 6.98 8.63 6.10
CA LEU A 150 7.07 8.21 4.69
C LEU A 150 8.02 9.08 3.83
N ALA A 151 8.41 10.26 4.33
CA ALA A 151 9.32 11.18 3.66
C ALA A 151 10.81 10.98 4.02
N SER A 152 11.11 10.30 5.13
CA SER A 152 12.49 10.03 5.60
C SER A 152 13.13 8.82 4.94
#